data_AF-T0ZK16-F1
#
_entry.id   AF-T0ZK16-F1
#
_cell.length_a   1.000
_cell.length_b   1.000
_cell.length_c   1.000
_cell.angle_alpha   90.00
_cell.angle_beta   90.00
_cell.angle_gamma   90.00
#
_symmetry.space_group_name_H-M   'P 1'
#
loop_
_entity.id
_entity.type
_entity.pdbx_description
1 polymer ?
#
loop_
_entity_poly.entity_id
_entity_poly.type
_entity_poly.pdbx_seq_one_letter_code
_entity_poly.pdbx_strand_id
1 'polypeptide(L)'
;MGFGETRLTFAVGGPINSSWRYHLDGFYVHGRGPRNQGFTGENGYQLKGNITHDLAQHRGFVRLYVKLLNDQEEYNAGGPIRAVGSGNSLASISVYPGFDARTGTTVGIYNQTISYLHNTSGQFGVTPNTGVHPYVDSVGAELYYMPVGNLSVDDKFRVSAIHGTFAAQ
;
A
#
# COMPACT_ATOMS: atom_id res chain seq x y z
N MET A 1 20.88 -8.55 -7.48
CA MET A 1 20.26 -7.24 -7.68
C MET A 1 19.31 -7.38 -8.86
N GLY A 2 18.01 -7.55 -8.61
CA GLY A 2 17.02 -7.84 -9.66
C GLY A 2 16.42 -6.55 -10.21
N PHE A 3 16.58 -6.31 -11.52
CA PHE A 3 16.00 -5.17 -12.26
C PHE A 3 14.51 -5.43 -12.58
N GLY A 4 13.70 -5.63 -11.55
CA GLY A 4 12.27 -5.90 -11.68
C GLY A 4 11.39 -4.66 -11.51
N GLU A 5 11.88 -3.63 -10.84
CA GLU A 5 11.08 -2.53 -10.31
C GLU A 5 11.86 -1.22 -10.37
N THR A 6 11.15 -0.14 -10.67
CA THR A 6 11.62 1.24 -10.54
C THR A 6 10.79 1.92 -9.47
N ARG A 7 11.46 2.40 -8.42
CA ARG A 7 10.82 3.17 -7.35
C ARG A 7 11.49 4.52 -7.22
N LEU A 8 10.67 5.57 -7.32
CA LEU A 8 11.07 6.94 -7.06
C LEU A 8 10.45 7.39 -5.75
N THR A 9 11.26 7.95 -4.87
CA THR A 9 10.80 8.57 -3.63
C THR A 9 11.28 10.00 -3.57
N PHE A 10 10.44 10.90 -3.08
CA PHE A 10 10.84 12.29 -2.86
C PHE A 10 10.28 12.79 -1.53
N ALA A 11 10.99 13.75 -0.95
CA ALA A 11 10.55 14.50 0.20
C ALA A 11 11.12 15.92 0.10
N VAL A 12 10.26 16.92 0.28
CA VAL A 12 10.62 18.32 0.28
C VAL A 12 9.83 19.04 1.36
N GLY A 13 10.49 19.90 2.12
CA GLY A 13 9.83 20.66 3.17
C GLY A 13 10.74 21.77 3.68
N GLY A 14 10.13 22.72 4.36
CA GLY A 14 10.86 23.87 4.88
C GLY A 14 9.94 24.99 5.37
N PRO A 15 10.54 26.06 5.90
CA PRO A 15 9.81 27.28 6.22
C PRO A 15 9.37 27.98 4.93
N ILE A 16 8.12 28.40 4.89
CA ILE A 16 7.60 29.36 3.91
C ILE A 16 7.95 30.78 4.38
N ASN A 17 7.81 31.03 5.68
CA ASN A 17 8.17 32.27 6.35
C ASN A 17 8.35 32.00 7.87
N SER A 18 8.37 33.05 8.69
CA SER A 18 8.58 32.96 10.14
C SER A 18 7.48 32.21 10.92
N SER A 19 6.30 32.01 10.34
CA SER A 19 5.15 31.37 11.00
C SER A 19 4.48 30.28 10.16
N TRP A 20 5.01 29.97 8.98
CA TRP A 20 4.46 28.94 8.10
C TRP A 20 5.55 28.00 7.64
N ARG A 21 5.25 26.70 7.67
CA ARG A 21 6.13 25.63 7.17
C ARG A 21 5.31 24.56 6.48
N TYR A 22 5.94 23.85 5.55
CA TYR A 22 5.28 22.78 4.80
C TYR A 22 6.18 21.55 4.71
N HIS A 23 5.55 20.42 4.40
CA HIS A 23 6.24 19.19 4.03
C HIS A 23 5.39 18.43 3.02
N LEU A 24 6.02 18.00 1.94
CA LEU A 24 5.43 17.21 0.86
C LEU A 24 6.35 16.02 0.60
N ASP A 25 5.82 14.81 0.70
CA ASP A 25 6.53 13.59 0.39
C ASP A 25 5.67 12.65 -0.44
N GLY A 26 6.34 11.69 -1.08
CA GLY A 26 5.65 10.68 -1.84
C GLY A 26 6.56 9.65 -2.44
N PHE A 27 5.93 8.67 -3.07
CA PHE A 27 6.61 7.70 -3.91
C PHE A 27 5.78 7.37 -5.15
N TYR A 28 6.48 6.90 -6.17
CA TYR A 28 5.91 6.21 -7.32
C TYR A 28 6.68 4.91 -7.51
N VAL A 29 5.97 3.81 -7.71
CA VAL A 29 6.53 2.48 -7.97
C VAL A 29 5.95 1.94 -9.27
N HIS A 30 6.80 1.33 -10.09
CA HIS A 30 6.41 0.64 -11.31
C HIS A 30 7.34 -0.54 -11.58
N GLY A 31 6.80 -1.74 -11.67
CA GLY A 31 7.61 -2.93 -11.82
C GLY A 31 6.85 -4.24 -11.91
N ARG A 32 7.59 -5.31 -12.15
CA ARG A 32 7.14 -6.70 -12.07
C ARG A 32 7.04 -7.21 -10.62
N GLY A 33 7.64 -6.47 -9.69
CA GLY A 33 7.81 -6.88 -8.30
C GLY A 33 8.87 -7.97 -8.11
N PRO A 34 8.86 -8.68 -6.98
CA PRO A 34 9.95 -9.57 -6.57
C PRO A 34 10.02 -10.92 -7.34
N ARG A 35 8.98 -11.28 -8.10
CA ARG A 35 8.92 -12.54 -8.88
C ARG A 35 8.81 -12.26 -10.38
N ASN A 36 9.33 -13.17 -11.22
CA ASN A 36 9.28 -13.00 -12.68
C ASN A 36 7.97 -13.53 -13.26
N GLN A 37 7.00 -12.62 -13.42
CA GLN A 37 5.63 -12.94 -13.84
C GLN A 37 5.34 -12.66 -15.31
N GLY A 38 6.27 -11.97 -15.98
CA GLY A 38 6.12 -11.54 -17.38
C GLY A 38 5.21 -10.31 -17.58
N PHE A 39 4.67 -9.71 -16.52
CA PHE A 39 3.86 -8.48 -16.56
C PHE A 39 4.15 -7.55 -15.36
N THR A 40 3.65 -6.32 -15.40
CA THR A 40 3.76 -5.33 -14.31
C THR A 40 2.86 -5.72 -13.14
N GLY A 41 3.46 -6.16 -12.02
CA GLY A 41 2.77 -6.55 -10.79
C GLY A 41 2.71 -5.44 -9.74
N GLU A 42 3.50 -4.38 -9.89
CA GLU A 42 3.51 -3.22 -9.00
C GLU A 42 3.35 -1.94 -9.82
N ASN A 43 2.34 -1.15 -9.50
CA ASN A 43 2.11 0.14 -10.14
C ASN A 43 1.29 1.04 -9.22
N GLY A 44 1.92 2.07 -8.68
CA GLY A 44 1.27 2.83 -7.64
C GLY A 44 1.99 4.09 -7.23
N TYR A 45 1.27 4.94 -6.51
CA TYR A 45 1.82 6.13 -5.91
C TYR A 45 1.19 6.44 -4.55
N GLN A 46 1.96 7.17 -3.74
CA GLN A 46 1.47 7.87 -2.57
C GLN A 46 1.95 9.31 -2.58
N LEU A 47 1.06 10.23 -2.25
CA LEU A 47 1.38 11.63 -1.99
C LEU A 47 0.88 12.01 -0.61
N LYS A 48 1.74 12.63 0.20
CA LYS A 48 1.37 13.18 1.51
C LYS A 48 1.88 14.61 1.62
N GLY A 49 0.99 15.52 1.99
CA GLY A 49 1.32 16.92 2.17
C GLY A 49 0.82 17.41 3.51
N ASN A 50 1.56 18.34 4.11
CA ASN A 50 1.05 19.15 5.20
C ASN A 50 1.53 20.59 5.11
N ILE A 51 0.71 21.49 5.64
CA ILE A 51 1.04 22.87 5.91
C ILE A 51 0.77 23.15 7.38
N THR A 52 1.70 23.82 8.04
CA THR A 52 1.63 24.14 9.46
C THR A 52 1.80 25.64 9.65
N HIS A 53 0.89 26.24 10.41
CA HIS A 53 0.99 27.60 10.90
C HIS A 53 1.37 27.59 12.39
N ASP A 54 2.52 28.17 12.73
CA ASP A 54 2.97 28.30 14.11
C ASP A 54 2.29 29.52 14.75
N LEU A 55 1.71 29.32 15.93
CA LEU A 55 1.00 30.35 16.69
C LEU A 55 2.00 31.31 17.32
N ALA A 56 1.58 32.57 17.46
CA ALA A 56 2.40 33.62 18.07
C ALA A 56 2.90 33.22 19.47
N GLN A 57 4.05 33.79 19.86
CA GLN A 57 4.67 33.57 21.18
C GLN A 57 4.98 32.09 21.47
N HIS A 58 5.18 31.27 20.43
CA HIS A 58 5.45 29.84 20.56
C HIS A 58 4.35 29.07 21.30
N ARG A 59 3.10 29.53 21.18
CA ARG A 59 1.95 28.91 21.87
C ARG A 59 1.42 27.65 21.17
N GLY A 60 2.11 27.16 20.14
CA GLY A 60 1.77 25.92 19.45
C GLY A 60 1.58 26.10 17.94
N PHE A 61 0.73 25.31 17.31
CA PHE A 61 0.52 25.33 15.86
C PHE A 61 -0.86 24.80 15.43
N VAL A 62 -1.27 25.17 14.23
CA VAL A 62 -2.36 24.53 13.48
C VAL A 62 -1.77 23.87 12.25
N ARG A 63 -2.09 22.61 12.00
CA ARG A 63 -1.62 21.85 10.84
C ARG A 63 -2.78 21.29 10.06
N LEU A 64 -2.75 21.44 8.75
CA LEU A 64 -3.60 20.73 7.81
C LEU A 64 -2.77 19.71 7.07
N TYR A 65 -3.30 18.52 6.85
CA TYR A 65 -2.60 17.47 6.11
C TYR A 65 -3.54 16.70 5.18
N VAL A 66 -2.98 16.22 4.09
CA VAL A 66 -3.64 15.42 3.06
C VAL A 66 -2.81 14.18 2.76
N LYS A 67 -3.48 13.07 2.45
CA LYS A 67 -2.89 11.85 1.92
C LYS A 67 -3.73 11.40 0.72
N LEU A 68 -3.05 11.06 -0.36
CA LEU A 68 -3.62 10.39 -1.53
C LEU A 68 -2.77 9.13 -1.79
N LEU A 69 -3.43 8.00 -1.97
CA LEU A 69 -2.80 6.71 -2.26
C LEU A 69 -3.62 6.00 -3.32
N ASN A 70 -2.94 5.52 -4.35
CA ASN A 70 -3.47 4.57 -5.32
C ASN A 70 -2.31 3.63 -5.62
N ASP A 71 -2.33 2.46 -5.01
CA ASP A 71 -1.19 1.55 -5.02
C ASP A 71 -1.66 0.15 -5.38
N GLN A 72 -1.09 -0.41 -6.43
CA GLN A 72 -1.39 -1.77 -6.86
C GLN A 72 -0.14 -2.62 -6.64
N GLU A 73 -0.29 -3.67 -5.84
CA GLU A 73 0.74 -4.66 -5.58
C GLU A 73 0.20 -6.06 -5.82
N GLU A 74 0.96 -6.87 -6.55
CA GLU A 74 0.63 -8.26 -6.78
C GLU A 74 0.66 -9.07 -5.48
N TYR A 75 -0.37 -9.90 -5.28
CA TYR A 75 -0.38 -10.83 -4.16
C TYR A 75 0.03 -12.24 -4.61
N ASN A 76 1.25 -12.64 -4.23
CA ASN A 76 1.74 -14.00 -4.43
C ASN A 76 1.57 -14.83 -3.13
N ALA A 77 0.58 -15.73 -3.12
CA ALA A 77 0.21 -16.55 -1.95
C ALA A 77 1.19 -17.69 -1.60
N GLY A 78 2.33 -17.78 -2.28
CA GLY A 78 3.21 -18.96 -2.27
C GLY A 78 2.93 -19.87 -3.46
N GLY A 79 3.45 -21.09 -3.45
CA GLY A 79 3.19 -22.04 -4.53
C GLY A 79 3.39 -23.49 -4.12
N PRO A 80 3.14 -24.45 -5.03
CA PRO A 80 3.07 -25.86 -4.67
C PRO A 80 4.39 -26.37 -4.09
N ILE A 81 4.28 -27.12 -3.00
CA ILE A 81 5.36 -27.90 -2.40
C ILE A 81 4.96 -29.37 -2.38
N ARG A 82 5.93 -30.27 -2.55
CA ARG A 82 5.69 -31.70 -2.53
C ARG A 82 5.84 -32.23 -1.12
N ALA A 83 4.73 -32.63 -0.52
CA ALA A 83 4.68 -33.37 0.73
C ALA A 83 4.42 -34.86 0.47
N VAL A 84 5.20 -35.75 1.08
CA VAL A 84 4.97 -37.20 1.05
C VAL A 84 4.71 -37.67 2.47
N GLY A 85 3.64 -38.42 2.67
CA GLY A 85 3.23 -38.93 3.98
C GLY A 85 2.22 -40.05 3.87
N SER A 86 1.90 -40.67 5.00
CA SER A 86 0.87 -41.70 5.13
C SER A 86 0.10 -41.49 6.42
N GLY A 87 -1.24 -41.53 6.35
CA GLY A 87 -2.11 -41.23 7.49
C GLY A 87 -1.78 -39.86 8.09
N ASN A 88 -1.50 -39.84 9.39
CA ASN A 88 -1.14 -38.62 10.13
C ASN A 88 0.38 -38.35 10.17
N SER A 89 1.20 -39.07 9.39
CA SER A 89 2.65 -38.91 9.37
C SER A 89 3.14 -38.24 8.09
N LEU A 90 3.93 -37.19 8.24
CA LEU A 90 4.65 -36.52 7.15
C LEU A 90 6.06 -37.11 7.04
N ALA A 91 6.39 -37.76 5.93
CA ALA A 91 7.67 -38.41 5.71
C ALA A 91 8.71 -37.48 5.07
N SER A 92 8.31 -36.57 4.17
CA SER A 92 9.22 -35.58 3.58
C SER A 92 8.49 -34.37 3.00
N ILE A 93 9.17 -33.23 2.96
CA ILE A 93 8.79 -32.03 2.21
C ILE A 93 9.92 -31.73 1.22
N SER A 94 9.57 -31.46 -0.03
CA SER A 94 10.52 -31.15 -1.11
C SER A 94 9.91 -30.13 -2.08
N VAL A 95 10.75 -29.53 -2.93
CA VAL A 95 10.30 -28.67 -4.03
C VAL A 95 9.41 -29.48 -4.98
N TYR A 96 8.29 -28.91 -5.42
CA TYR A 96 7.42 -29.57 -6.39
C TYR A 96 8.13 -29.64 -7.75
N PRO A 97 8.17 -30.80 -8.44
CA PRO A 97 8.81 -30.92 -9.74
C PRO A 97 8.24 -29.91 -10.75
N GLY A 98 9.09 -29.06 -11.34
CA GLY A 98 8.69 -28.03 -12.30
C GLY A 98 8.26 -26.70 -11.70
N PHE A 99 8.25 -26.53 -10.37
CA PHE A 99 7.94 -25.26 -9.72
C PHE A 99 8.87 -24.99 -8.52
N ASP A 100 9.75 -23.99 -8.62
CA ASP A 100 10.55 -23.52 -7.49
C ASP A 100 9.78 -22.41 -6.75
N ALA A 101 9.27 -22.72 -5.54
CA ALA A 101 8.50 -21.77 -4.75
C ALA A 101 9.27 -20.51 -4.30
N ARG A 102 10.60 -20.48 -4.46
CA ARG A 102 11.45 -19.32 -4.16
C ARG A 102 11.48 -18.30 -5.29
N THR A 103 11.29 -18.73 -6.54
CA THR A 103 11.44 -17.88 -7.74
C THR A 103 10.23 -17.90 -8.67
N GLY A 104 9.43 -18.97 -8.64
CA GLY A 104 8.24 -19.17 -9.47
C GLY A 104 7.06 -18.37 -8.95
N THR A 105 6.10 -18.08 -9.83
CA THR A 105 4.87 -17.34 -9.53
C THR A 105 3.67 -18.17 -10.00
N THR A 106 2.57 -18.12 -9.24
CA THR A 106 1.29 -18.74 -9.64
C THR A 106 0.50 -17.85 -10.59
N VAL A 107 0.88 -16.57 -10.68
CA VAL A 107 0.27 -15.58 -11.55
C VAL A 107 1.24 -15.22 -12.69
N GLY A 108 0.75 -15.21 -13.92
CA GLY A 108 1.51 -14.96 -15.14
C GLY A 108 0.62 -14.38 -16.24
N ILE A 109 1.23 -14.17 -17.42
CA ILE A 109 0.55 -13.51 -18.55
C ILE A 109 -0.75 -14.19 -19.03
N TYR A 110 -0.95 -15.47 -18.70
CA TYR A 110 -2.08 -16.29 -19.15
C TYR A 110 -3.25 -16.38 -18.15
N ASN A 111 -3.10 -15.87 -16.91
CA ASN A 111 -4.13 -15.91 -15.87
C ASN A 111 -4.28 -14.56 -15.15
N GLN A 112 -4.43 -13.50 -15.95
CA GLN A 112 -4.63 -12.11 -15.49
C GLN A 112 -6.06 -11.80 -15.03
N THR A 113 -6.96 -12.79 -15.04
CA THR A 113 -8.34 -12.63 -14.62
C THR A 113 -8.80 -13.79 -13.74
N ILE A 114 -9.66 -13.48 -12.79
CA ILE A 114 -10.29 -14.44 -11.87
C ILE A 114 -11.78 -14.46 -12.15
N SER A 115 -12.31 -15.64 -12.42
CA SER A 115 -13.75 -15.85 -12.46
C SER A 115 -14.28 -16.06 -11.04
N TYR A 116 -15.34 -15.35 -10.68
CA TYR A 116 -15.98 -15.46 -9.37
C TYR A 116 -17.50 -15.54 -9.53
N LEU A 117 -18.17 -16.15 -8.56
CA LEU A 117 -19.61 -16.20 -8.52
C LEU A 117 -20.13 -14.98 -7.73
N HIS A 118 -21.00 -14.18 -8.34
CA HIS A 118 -21.68 -13.11 -7.64
C HIS A 118 -22.59 -13.71 -6.57
N ASN A 119 -22.33 -13.36 -5.31
CA ASN A 119 -23.10 -13.83 -4.16
C ASN A 119 -24.55 -13.33 -4.12
N THR A 120 -24.90 -12.31 -4.92
CA THR A 120 -26.24 -11.73 -5.00
C THR A 120 -27.01 -12.13 -6.25
N SER A 121 -26.37 -12.13 -7.43
CA SER A 121 -27.03 -12.45 -8.71
C SER A 121 -26.90 -13.91 -9.11
N GLY A 122 -26.01 -14.68 -8.49
CA GLY A 122 -25.72 -16.07 -8.87
C GLY A 122 -25.08 -16.22 -10.26
N GLN A 123 -24.64 -15.12 -10.87
CA GLN A 123 -23.97 -15.12 -12.17
C GLN A 123 -22.44 -15.13 -12.02
N PHE A 124 -21.77 -15.70 -13.01
CA PHE A 124 -20.31 -15.61 -13.08
C PHE A 124 -19.89 -14.20 -13.50
N GLY A 125 -19.01 -13.60 -12.70
CA GLY A 125 -18.27 -12.38 -13.01
C GLY A 125 -16.81 -12.69 -13.28
N VAL A 126 -16.11 -11.71 -13.86
CA VAL A 126 -14.67 -11.74 -14.09
C VAL A 126 -14.07 -10.48 -13.51
N THR A 127 -13.02 -10.61 -12.71
CA THR A 127 -12.24 -9.48 -12.19
C THR A 127 -10.79 -9.61 -12.62
N PRO A 128 -10.06 -8.50 -12.86
CA PRO A 128 -8.61 -8.53 -12.99
C PRO A 128 -7.94 -9.18 -11.77
N ASN A 129 -6.90 -9.96 -12.01
CA ASN A 129 -6.01 -10.52 -10.99
C ASN A 129 -4.92 -9.48 -10.68
N THR A 130 -5.30 -8.41 -9.97
CA THR A 130 -4.45 -7.24 -9.70
C THR A 130 -3.81 -7.27 -8.31
N GLY A 131 -4.01 -8.35 -7.54
CA GLY A 131 -3.55 -8.46 -6.17
C GLY A 131 -4.28 -7.51 -5.22
N VAL A 132 -3.50 -6.77 -4.43
CA VAL A 132 -3.94 -5.77 -3.44
C VAL A 132 -3.91 -4.40 -4.11
N HIS A 133 -5.08 -3.76 -4.25
CA HIS A 133 -5.18 -2.43 -4.88
C HIS A 133 -5.97 -1.42 -4.01
N PRO A 134 -5.36 -0.89 -2.93
CA PRO A 134 -5.96 0.14 -2.10
C PRO A 134 -5.94 1.53 -2.75
N TYR A 135 -7.06 2.24 -2.57
CA TYR A 135 -7.25 3.65 -2.82
C TYR A 135 -7.57 4.33 -1.48
N VAL A 136 -6.75 5.31 -1.10
CA VAL A 136 -6.94 6.03 0.17
C VAL A 136 -6.80 7.52 -0.05
N ASP A 137 -7.91 8.22 0.13
CA ASP A 137 -7.95 9.68 0.22
C ASP A 137 -8.20 10.07 1.67
N SER A 138 -7.35 10.91 2.23
CA SER A 138 -7.50 11.38 3.61
C SER A 138 -7.19 12.86 3.73
N VAL A 139 -7.99 13.52 4.55
CA VAL A 139 -7.76 14.90 4.99
C VAL A 139 -7.86 14.96 6.50
N GLY A 140 -7.12 15.87 7.11
CA GLY A 140 -7.22 16.08 8.54
C GLY A 140 -6.55 17.35 9.00
N ALA A 141 -6.75 17.66 10.27
CA ALA A 141 -6.04 18.73 10.94
C ALA A 141 -5.56 18.31 12.31
N GLU A 142 -4.63 19.09 12.82
CA GLU A 142 -4.06 18.99 14.16
C GLU A 142 -3.96 20.41 14.74
N LEU A 143 -4.45 20.58 15.96
CA LEU A 143 -4.28 21.78 16.76
C LEU A 143 -3.47 21.40 17.99
N TYR A 144 -2.31 22.02 18.14
CA TYR A 144 -1.56 22.00 19.39
C TYR A 144 -1.51 23.43 19.95
N TYR A 145 -1.98 23.62 21.17
CA TYR A 145 -2.08 24.96 21.78
C TYR A 145 -1.74 24.96 23.28
N MET A 146 -0.93 25.93 23.70
CA MET A 146 -0.54 26.17 25.09
C MET A 146 -1.14 27.49 25.59
N PRO A 147 -2.36 27.45 26.17
CA PRO A 147 -3.05 28.65 26.63
C PRO A 147 -2.36 29.33 27.82
N VAL A 148 -1.92 28.60 28.85
CA VAL A 148 -1.28 29.20 30.02
C VAL A 148 -0.43 28.21 30.79
N GLY A 149 0.73 28.66 31.27
CA GLY A 149 1.64 27.84 32.07
C GLY A 149 1.97 26.51 31.41
N ASN A 150 1.65 25.41 32.09
CA ASN A 150 1.92 24.05 31.65
C ASN A 150 0.68 23.34 31.08
N LEU A 151 -0.42 24.06 30.82
CA LEU A 151 -1.62 23.49 30.20
C LEU A 151 -1.44 23.43 28.68
N SER A 152 -1.69 22.26 28.09
CA SER A 152 -1.70 22.04 26.65
C SER A 152 -3.02 21.42 26.18
N VAL A 153 -3.49 21.86 25.01
CA VAL A 153 -4.58 21.26 24.24
C VAL A 153 -3.97 20.64 22.99
N ASP A 154 -4.22 19.36 22.75
CA ASP A 154 -3.84 18.64 21.53
C ASP A 154 -5.09 17.97 20.96
N ASP A 155 -5.52 18.40 19.77
CA ASP A 155 -6.68 17.86 19.06
C ASP A 155 -6.27 17.47 17.64
N LYS A 156 -6.70 16.26 17.22
CA LYS A 156 -6.39 15.68 15.91
C LYS A 156 -7.66 15.06 15.36
N PHE A 157 -8.04 15.52 14.17
CA PHE A 157 -9.11 14.88 13.41
C PHE A 157 -8.60 14.41 12.05
N ARG A 158 -9.16 13.29 11.59
CA ARG A 158 -8.90 12.73 10.26
C ARG A 158 -10.17 12.10 9.71
N VAL A 159 -10.46 12.39 8.46
CA VAL A 159 -11.48 11.69 7.67
C VAL A 159 -10.78 10.98 6.53
N SER A 160 -11.11 9.71 6.30
CA SER A 160 -10.51 8.90 5.24
C SER A 160 -11.59 8.16 4.46
N ALA A 161 -11.54 8.24 3.14
CA ALA A 161 -12.28 7.37 2.24
C ALA A 161 -11.32 6.27 1.78
N ILE A 162 -11.65 5.03 2.09
CA ILE A 162 -10.84 3.86 1.77
C ILE A 162 -11.69 2.93 0.92
N HIS A 163 -11.22 2.66 -0.29
CA HIS A 163 -11.80 1.67 -1.18
C HIS A 163 -10.67 0.89 -1.84
N GLY A 164 -10.99 -0.24 -2.46
CA GLY A 164 -9.98 -1.04 -3.11
C GLY A 164 -10.49 -2.43 -3.41
N THR A 165 -9.66 -3.17 -4.11
CA THR A 165 -9.94 -4.56 -4.46
C THR A 165 -8.86 -5.44 -3.87
N PHE A 166 -9.26 -6.67 -3.54
CA PHE A 166 -8.36 -7.77 -3.31
C PHE A 166 -8.80 -8.90 -4.24
N ALA A 167 -7.96 -9.21 -5.23
CA ALA A 167 -8.23 -10.26 -6.21
C ALA A 167 -6.92 -10.98 -6.52
N ALA A 168 -6.78 -12.20 -5.98
CA ALA A 168 -5.59 -13.02 -6.14
C ALA A 168 -5.94 -14.51 -6.23
N GLN A 169 -5.13 -15.28 -6.96
CA GLN A 169 -5.32 -16.72 -7.22
C GLN A 169 -4.06 -17.57 -6.97
#